data_AF-A0A9D4I0J5-F1
#
_entry.id   AF-A0A9D4I0J5-F1
#
_cell.length_a   1.000
_cell.length_b   1.000
_cell.length_c   1.000
_cell.angle_alpha   90.00
_cell.angle_beta   90.00
_cell.angle_gamma   90.00
#
_symmetry.space_group_name_H-M   'P 1'
#
loop_
_entity.id
_entity.type
_entity.pdbx_description
1 polymer ?
#
loop_
_entity_poly.entity_id
_entity_poly.type
_entity_poly.pdbx_seq_one_letter_code
_entity_poly.pdbx_strand_id
1 'polypeptide(L)' 'MDYDIESEIEDDDPANNCCICKKFSPPGVDQCDELVIVNWAQCTACGHWGHLRFCSQIRVVRRLSDFFGPHCADREC' A
#
# COMPACT_ATOMS: atom_id res chain seq x y z
N MET A 1 -6.19 13.35 38.13
CA MET A 1 -6.29 12.02 37.49
C MET A 1 -5.62 12.19 36.15
N ASP A 2 -4.33 11.90 36.12
CA ASP A 2 -3.52 11.93 34.91
C ASP A 2 -3.87 10.67 34.13
N TYR A 3 -4.67 10.84 33.07
CA TYR A 3 -4.94 9.75 32.15
C TYR A 3 -3.75 9.65 31.20
N ASP A 4 -2.82 8.74 31.53
CA ASP A 4 -1.85 8.22 30.58
C ASP A 4 -2.63 7.48 29.47
N ILE A 5 -2.98 8.21 28.42
CA ILE A 5 -3.44 7.63 27.17
C ILE A 5 -2.19 7.13 26.46
N GLU A 6 -1.71 5.95 26.87
CA GLU A 6 -0.85 5.14 26.02
C GLU A 6 -1.71 4.70 24.85
N SER A 7 -1.62 5.49 23.78
CA SER A 7 -2.26 5.27 22.50
C SER A 7 -1.64 4.02 21.85
N GLU A 8 -2.10 2.84 22.26
CA GLU A 8 -1.84 1.56 21.57
C GLU A 8 -2.51 1.57 20.19
N ILE A 9 -1.89 2.25 19.23
CA ILE A 9 -2.19 2.09 17.81
C ILE A 9 -1.36 0.89 17.34
N GLU A 10 -1.69 -0.31 17.79
CA GLU A 10 -1.24 -1.53 17.11
C GLU A 10 -2.14 -1.75 15.88
N ASP A 11 -1.92 -0.93 14.85
CA ASP A 11 -2.53 -1.10 13.52
C ASP A 11 -1.58 -1.93 12.64
N ASP A 12 -1.21 -3.12 13.12
CA ASP A 12 -0.46 -4.13 12.35
C ASP A 12 -1.41 -5.24 11.85
N ASP A 13 -2.60 -4.86 11.34
CA ASP A 13 -3.37 -5.82 10.56
C ASP A 13 -2.60 -6.09 9.25
N PRO A 14 -2.09 -7.32 9.02
CA PRO A 14 -1.37 -7.64 7.80
C PRO A 14 -2.22 -7.46 6.53
N ALA A 15 -3.56 -7.37 6.64
CA ALA A 15 -4.44 -7.02 5.53
C ALA A 15 -4.28 -5.56 5.06
N ASN A 16 -3.81 -4.67 5.93
CA ASN A 16 -3.54 -3.26 5.60
C ASN A 16 -2.18 -3.08 4.90
N ASN A 17 -1.35 -4.11 4.89
CA ASN A 17 -0.03 -4.07 4.26
C ASN A 17 -0.10 -4.21 2.74
N CYS A 18 0.81 -3.54 2.05
CA CYS A 18 0.94 -3.65 0.60
C CYS A 18 1.16 -5.10 0.18
N CYS A 19 0.36 -5.58 -0.77
CA CYS A 19 0.42 -6.95 -1.27
C CYS A 19 1.77 -7.35 -1.86
N ILE A 20 2.61 -6.39 -2.25
CA ILE A 20 3.90 -6.58 -2.91
C ILE A 20 5.05 -6.59 -1.88
N CYS A 21 5.21 -5.50 -1.12
CA CYS A 21 6.33 -5.35 -0.18
C CYS A 21 6.00 -5.78 1.26
N LYS A 22 4.73 -6.12 1.55
CA LYS A 22 4.21 -6.52 2.86
C LYS A 22 4.42 -5.48 3.96
N LYS A 23 4.44 -4.19 3.59
CA LYS A 23 4.57 -3.06 4.51
C LYS A 23 3.45 -2.05 4.28
N PHE A 24 3.04 -1.37 5.33
CA PHE A 24 2.11 -0.25 5.24
C PHE A 24 2.78 0.96 4.59
N SER A 25 3.96 1.37 5.09
CA SER A 25 4.75 2.43 4.46
C SER A 25 5.59 1.88 3.29
N PRO A 26 5.61 2.52 2.12
CA PRO A 26 6.43 2.09 1.00
C PRO A 26 7.94 2.26 1.29
N PRO A 27 8.81 1.49 0.62
CA PRO A 27 10.26 1.64 0.79
C PRO A 27 10.76 3.03 0.37
N GLY A 28 11.62 3.63 1.20
CA GLY A 28 12.32 4.88 0.88
C GLY A 28 11.51 6.16 1.06
N VAL A 29 10.24 6.07 1.49
CA VAL A 29 9.46 7.26 1.89
C VAL A 29 10.01 7.89 3.16
N ASP A 30 10.53 7.08 4.08
CA ASP A 30 11.22 7.51 5.30
C ASP A 30 12.51 8.29 5.04
N GLN A 31 13.07 8.17 3.83
CA GLN A 31 14.30 8.84 3.40
C GLN A 31 14.04 10.10 2.59
N CYS A 32 12.78 10.47 2.39
CA CYS A 32 12.41 11.67 1.65
C CYS A 32 12.30 12.86 2.62
N ASP A 33 13.09 13.91 2.39
CA ASP A 33 13.03 15.16 3.16
C ASP A 33 11.80 16.03 2.83
N GLU A 34 11.02 15.61 1.83
CA GLU A 34 9.82 16.29 1.34
C GLU A 34 8.55 15.50 1.69
N LEU A 35 7.41 16.20 1.76
CA LEU A 35 6.11 15.54 1.90
C LEU A 35 5.79 14.72 0.65
N VAL A 36 5.69 13.41 0.81
CA VAL A 36 5.38 12.49 -0.29
C VAL A 36 3.97 11.93 -0.16
N ILE A 37 3.14 12.13 -1.20
CA ILE A 37 1.82 11.51 -1.30
C ILE A 37 1.99 10.11 -1.90
N VAL A 38 1.60 9.09 -1.14
CA VAL A 38 1.63 7.69 -1.58
C VAL A 38 0.28 7.32 -2.18
N ASN A 39 0.27 7.04 -3.48
CA ASN A 39 -0.93 6.54 -4.15
C ASN A 39 -1.04 5.02 -4.01
N TRP A 40 -2.25 4.56 -3.69
CA TRP A 40 -2.60 3.15 -3.56
C TRP A 40 -3.66 2.76 -4.58
N ALA A 41 -3.67 1.48 -4.97
CA ALA A 41 -4.76 0.88 -5.72
C ALA A 41 -5.02 -0.55 -5.24
N GLN A 42 -6.29 -0.96 -5.30
CA GLN A 42 -6.70 -2.33 -4.98
C GLN A 42 -6.52 -3.21 -6.23
N CYS A 43 -5.82 -4.33 -6.08
CA CYS A 43 -5.62 -5.29 -7.16
C CYS A 43 -6.94 -6.01 -7.48
N THR A 44 -7.37 -5.99 -8.75
CA THR A 44 -8.59 -6.66 -9.22
C THR A 44 -8.54 -8.17 -8.99
N ALA A 45 -7.36 -8.80 -9.11
CA ALA A 45 -7.23 -10.25 -9.00
C ALA A 45 -7.24 -10.77 -7.55
N CYS A 46 -6.52 -10.11 -6.63
CA CYS A 46 -6.35 -10.62 -5.26
C CYS A 46 -7.10 -9.80 -4.19
N GLY A 47 -7.72 -8.67 -4.56
CA GLY A 47 -8.45 -7.81 -3.63
C GLY A 47 -7.59 -7.02 -2.63
N HIS A 48 -6.27 -7.22 -2.64
CA HIS A 48 -5.36 -6.52 -1.73
C HIS A 48 -4.85 -5.20 -2.32
N TRP A 49 -4.49 -4.27 -1.45
CA TRP A 49 -3.96 -2.96 -1.81
C TRP A 49 -2.47 -3.01 -2.10
N GLY A 50 -1.99 -2.16 -3.02
CA GLY A 50 -0.57 -2.03 -3.33
C GLY A 50 -0.14 -0.57 -3.54
N HIS A 51 1.08 -0.24 -3.14
CA HIS A 51 1.68 1.05 -3.45
C HIS A 51 1.95 1.13 -4.95
N LEU A 52 1.43 2.17 -5.60
CA LEU A 52 1.60 2.37 -7.04
C LEU A 52 3.06 2.63 -7.40
N ARG A 53 3.49 3.89 -7.46
CA ARG A 53 4.82 4.29 -7.93
C ARG A 53 6.00 3.62 -7.18
N PHE A 54 5.78 3.14 -5.96
CA PHE A 54 6.82 2.57 -5.10
C PHE A 54 7.02 1.07 -5.29
N CYS A 55 5.95 0.31 -5.47
CA CYS A 55 6.00 -1.15 -5.54
C CYS A 55 5.59 -1.69 -6.92
N SER A 56 5.17 -0.82 -7.84
CA SER A 56 4.82 -1.14 -9.22
C SER A 56 5.35 -0.08 -10.20
N GLN A 57 5.33 -0.38 -11.50
CA GLN A 57 5.64 0.61 -12.55
C GLN A 57 4.47 1.55 -12.85
N ILE A 58 3.29 1.31 -12.24
CA ILE A 58 2.08 2.07 -12.48
C ILE A 58 2.08 3.29 -11.56
N ARG A 59 1.79 4.47 -12.13
CA ARG A 59 1.74 5.74 -11.37
C ARG A 59 0.33 6.18 -11.03
N VAL A 60 -0.63 5.84 -11.89
CA VAL A 60 -2.03 6.26 -11.81
C VAL A 60 -2.89 5.11 -12.35
N VAL A 61 -4.00 4.84 -11.66
CA VAL A 61 -5.07 3.95 -12.15
C VAL A 61 -6.24 4.85 -12.57
N ARG A 62 -6.75 4.65 -13.79
CA ARG A 62 -7.91 5.42 -14.27
C ARG A 62 -9.16 4.94 -13.54
N ARG A 63 -10.12 5.85 -13.34
CA ARG A 63 -11.41 5.49 -12.76
C ARG A 63 -12.06 4.40 -13.62
N LEU A 64 -12.66 3.39 -12.98
CA LEU A 64 -13.30 2.24 -13.62
C LEU A 64 -12.37 1.36 -14.46
N SER A 65 -11.05 1.46 -14.28
CA SER A 65 -10.09 0.55 -14.93
C SER A 65 -9.59 -0.48 -13.93
N ASP A 66 -9.26 -1.67 -14.45
CA ASP A 66 -8.64 -2.71 -13.65
C ASP A 66 -7.17 -2.39 -13.35
N PHE A 67 -6.73 -2.80 -12.16
CA PHE A 67 -5.34 -2.78 -11.75
C PHE A 67 -4.92 -4.18 -11.35
N PHE A 68 -3.88 -4.69 -12.00
CA PHE A 68 -3.26 -5.96 -11.63
C PHE A 68 -1.89 -5.66 -11.06
N GLY A 69 -1.70 -5.95 -9.77
CA GLY A 69 -0.39 -5.84 -9.14
C GLY A 69 0.62 -6.77 -9.83
N PRO A 70 1.93 -6.46 -9.79
CA PRO A 70 2.95 -7.25 -10.48
C PRO A 70 2.97 -8.73 -10.06
N HIS A 71 2.58 -9.05 -8.82
CA HIS A 71 2.47 -10.44 -8.35
C HIS A 71 1.24 -11.20 -8.90
N CYS A 72 0.26 -10.49 -9.47
CA CYS A 72 -0.94 -11.03 -10.11
C CYS A 72 -0.93 -10.91 -11.63
N ALA A 73 -0.11 -10.03 -12.21
CA ALA A 73 -0.09 -9.77 -13.66
C ALA A 73 0.42 -10.97 -14.47
N ASP A 74 1.30 -11.80 -13.89
CA ASP A 74 1.89 -12.97 -14.55
C ASP A 74 1.15 -14.29 -14.26
N ARG A 75 0.06 -14.23 -13.49
CA ARG A 75 -0.75 -15.41 -13.18
C ARG A 75 -2.08 -15.28 -13.90
N GLU A 76 -2.20 -15.96 -15.04
CA GLU A 76 -3.49 -16.49 -15.46
C GLU A 76 -4.08 -17.23 -14.24
N CYS A 77 -5.19 -16.73 -13.70
CA CYS A 77 -5.96 -17.45 -12.70
C CYS A 77 -6.58 -18.71 -13.30
#